data_AF-V7AIA9-F1
#
_entry.id   AF-V7AIA9-F1
#
_cell.length_a   1.000
_cell.length_b   1.000
_cell.length_c   1.000
_cell.angle_alpha   90.00
_cell.angle_beta   90.00
_cell.angle_gamma   90.00
#
_symmetry.space_group_name_H-M   'P 1'
#
loop_
_entity.id
_entity.type
_entity.pdbx_description
1 polymer ?
#
loop_
_entity_poly.entity_id
_entity_poly.type
_entity_poly.pdbx_seq_one_letter_code
_entity_poly.pdbx_strand_id
1 'polypeptide(L)' 'RTINSIFSKWGISADTSIWNISGELCSGRAIDSTSTPESYNPFIRCDCSFDDGTTCRITAL' A
#
# COMPACT_ATOMS: atom_id res chain seq x y z
N ARG A 1 -6.83 8.54 -2.87
CA ARG A 1 -7.29 8.52 -4.30
C ARG A 1 -6.39 7.69 -5.21
N THR A 2 -5.08 7.65 -4.98
CA THR A 2 -4.08 6.93 -5.78
C THR A 2 -4.27 5.41 -5.79
N ILE A 3 -4.59 4.81 -4.63
CA ILE A 3 -4.67 3.35 -4.50
C ILE A 3 -5.79 2.72 -5.35
N ASN A 4 -6.97 3.35 -5.38
CA ASN A 4 -8.08 2.91 -6.24
C ASN A 4 -7.73 2.97 -7.74
N SER A 5 -6.90 3.93 -8.14
CA SER A 5 -6.46 4.04 -9.54
C SER A 5 -5.54 2.88 -9.93
N ILE A 6 -4.65 2.46 -9.03
CA ILE A 6 -3.76 1.32 -9.23
C ILE A 6 -4.57 0.03 -9.32
N PHE A 7 -5.46 -0.22 -8.35
CA PHE A 7 -6.28 -1.43 -8.33
C PHE A 7 -7.22 -1.53 -9.54
N SER A 8 -7.81 -0.40 -9.95
CA SER A 8 -8.59 -0.33 -11.19
C SER A 8 -7.75 -0.69 -12.42
N LYS A 9 -6.49 -0.22 -12.50
CA LYS A 9 -5.57 -0.62 -13.59
C LYS A 9 -5.19 -2.10 -13.55
N TRP A 10 -5.13 -2.70 -12.37
CA TRP A 10 -4.86 -4.14 -12.20
C TRP A 10 -6.12 -5.00 -12.39
N GLY A 11 -7.31 -4.39 -12.53
CA GLY A 11 -8.56 -5.12 -12.68
C GLY A 11 -9.03 -5.81 -11.40
N ILE A 12 -8.62 -5.31 -10.23
CA ILE A 12 -8.98 -5.85 -8.92
C ILE A 12 -9.74 -4.82 -8.09
N SER A 13 -10.51 -5.29 -7.11
CA SER A 13 -11.17 -4.45 -6.12
C SER A 13 -10.34 -4.41 -4.84
N ALA A 14 -10.25 -3.24 -4.21
CA ALA A 14 -9.67 -3.13 -2.86
C ALA A 14 -10.50 -3.97 -1.88
N ASP A 15 -9.84 -4.78 -1.06
CA ASP A 15 -10.44 -5.20 0.20
C ASP A 15 -10.48 -3.98 1.13
N THR A 16 -11.69 -3.46 1.37
CA THR A 16 -11.91 -2.23 2.16
C THR A 16 -11.71 -2.44 3.66
N SER A 17 -11.62 -3.69 4.13
CA SER A 17 -11.25 -4.01 5.51
C SER A 17 -9.74 -3.86 5.76
N ILE A 18 -8.94 -3.96 4.69
CA ILE A 18 -7.49 -3.85 4.70
C ILE A 18 -7.06 -2.44 4.28
N TRP A 19 -7.60 -1.97 3.16
CA TRP A 19 -7.19 -0.75 2.50
C TRP A 19 -8.13 0.39 2.86
N ASN A 20 -7.59 1.43 3.49
CA ASN A 20 -8.31 2.69 3.62
C ASN A 20 -8.34 3.39 2.26
N ILE A 21 -9.39 3.08 1.48
CA ILE A 21 -9.63 3.50 0.09
C ILE A 21 -9.64 5.01 -0.15
N SER A 22 -9.63 5.83 0.91
CA SER A 22 -9.50 7.28 0.82
C SER A 22 -8.03 7.78 0.82
N GLY A 23 -7.09 6.96 1.29
CA GLY A 23 -5.74 7.40 1.69
C GLY A 23 -4.65 7.41 0.62
N GLU A 24 -3.43 7.70 1.12
CA GLU A 24 -2.14 7.59 0.45
C GLU A 24 -1.72 6.11 0.32
N LEU A 25 -1.06 5.75 -0.79
CA LEU A 25 -0.66 4.37 -1.09
C LEU A 25 0.22 3.76 0.02
N CYS A 26 1.18 4.53 0.51
CA CYS A 26 2.16 4.14 1.52
C CYS A 26 1.76 4.62 2.92
N SER A 27 0.50 4.41 3.29
CA SER A 27 -0.01 4.75 4.62
C SER A 27 -0.62 3.52 5.31
N GLY A 28 -0.74 3.58 6.64
CA GLY A 28 -1.36 2.50 7.42
C GLY A 28 -0.64 1.17 7.27
N ARG A 29 -1.33 0.15 6.78
CA ARG A 29 -0.82 -1.24 6.70
C ARG A 29 0.34 -1.42 5.72
N ALA A 30 0.51 -0.52 4.75
CA ALA A 30 1.59 -0.60 3.77
C ALA A 30 2.99 -0.30 4.35
N ILE A 31 3.07 0.42 5.48
CA ILE A 31 4.32 0.73 6.18
C ILE A 31 4.52 -0.12 7.44
N ASP A 32 3.57 -1.00 7.75
CA ASP A 32 3.69 -1.96 8.83
C ASP A 32 4.83 -2.94 8.52
N SER A 33 5.67 -3.22 9.51
CA SER A 33 6.80 -4.15 9.38
C SER A 33 6.43 -5.58 9.75
N THR A 34 5.26 -5.80 10.34
CA THR A 34 4.77 -7.11 10.79
C THR A 34 3.93 -7.84 9.75
N SER A 35 3.53 -7.13 8.69
CA SER A 35 2.70 -7.61 7.60
C SER A 35 3.51 -8.47 6.61
N THR A 36 2.99 -9.65 6.28
CA THR A 36 3.54 -10.53 5.23
C THR A 36 2.71 -10.48 3.95
N PRO A 37 3.27 -10.86 2.79
CA PRO A 37 2.54 -10.91 1.53
C PRO A 37 1.24 -11.70 1.58
N GLU A 38 1.24 -12.82 2.31
CA GLU A 38 0.10 -13.71 2.47
C GLU A 38 -1.07 -13.07 3.24
N SER A 39 -0.78 -12.02 4.02
CA SER A 39 -1.75 -11.38 4.90
C SER A 39 -2.68 -10.41 4.15
N TYR A 40 -2.35 -10.02 2.91
CA TYR A 40 -3.08 -8.99 2.17
C TYR A 40 -3.14 -9.32 0.68
N ASN A 41 -4.33 -9.15 0.08
CA ASN A 41 -4.47 -9.23 -1.37
C ASN A 41 -5.23 -7.98 -1.88
N PRO A 42 -4.57 -7.10 -2.65
CA PRO A 42 -3.16 -7.13 -3.04
C PRO A 42 -2.23 -6.78 -1.86
N PHE A 43 -1.00 -7.29 -1.89
CA PHE A 43 0.05 -6.88 -0.96
C PHE A 43 0.81 -5.69 -1.52
N ILE A 44 1.00 -4.65 -0.72
CA ILE A 44 1.89 -3.54 -1.06
C ILE A 44 2.68 -3.21 0.18
N ARG A 45 4.01 -3.14 0.04
CA ARG A 45 4.91 -2.69 1.10
C ARG A 45 5.65 -1.44 0.66
N CYS A 46 5.74 -0.48 1.57
CA CYS A 46 6.51 0.73 1.37
C CYS A 46 7.61 0.89 2.41
N ASP A 47 8.71 1.49 1.98
CA ASP A 47 9.76 2.01 2.84
C ASP A 47 9.79 3.54 2.71
N CYS A 48 9.52 4.23 3.82
CA CYS A 48 9.54 5.69 3.91
C CYS A 48 10.80 6.20 4.60
N SER A 49 11.89 5.44 4.68
CA SER A 49 13.17 5.94 5.20
C SER A 49 13.94 6.80 4.19
N PHE A 50 13.48 6.87 2.95
CA PHE A 50 14.16 7.63 1.89
C PHE A 50 13.89 9.14 2.01
N ASP A 51 14.94 9.93 1.73
CA ASP A 51 14.90 11.41 1.74
C ASP A 51 14.32 11.99 3.04
N ASP A 52 14.89 11.56 4.18
CA ASP A 52 14.48 11.98 5.53
C ASP A 52 12.98 11.82 5.82
N GLY A 53 12.32 10.81 5.23
CA GLY A 53 10.92 10.54 5.47
C GLY A 53 9.95 11.26 4.53
N THR A 54 10.46 12.11 3.63
CA THR A 54 9.62 12.90 2.72
C THR A 54 9.14 12.10 1.51
N THR A 55 9.85 11.02 1.17
CA THR A 55 9.53 10.19 0.00
C THR A 55 9.45 8.72 0.39
N CYS A 56 8.29 8.10 0.14
CA CYS A 56 8.09 6.66 0.31
C CYS A 56 8.30 5.91 -1.01
N ARG A 57 8.96 4.75 -0.95
CA ARG A 57 9.18 3.86 -2.08
C ARG A 57 8.46 2.54 -1.87
N ILE A 58 7.84 2.02 -2.92
CA ILE A 58 7.30 0.65 -2.90
C ILE A 58 8.47 -0.32 -2.95
N THR A 59 8.52 -1.25 -2.00
CA THR A 59 9.59 -2.26 -1.89
C THR A 59 9.10 -3.69 -2.13
N ALA A 60 7.78 -3.92 -2.12
CA ALA A 60 7.16 -5.19 -2.51
C ALA A 60 5.72 -4.99 -3.02
N LEU A 61 5.29 -5.90 -3.90
CA LEU A 61 3.96 -5.99 -4.53
C LEU A 61 3.52 -7.47 -4.62
#